data_AF-A0ABD5S0N1-F1
#
_entry.id   AF-A0ABD5S0N1-F1
#
_cell.length_a   1.000
_cell.length_b   1.000
_cell.length_c   1.000
_cell.angle_alpha   90.00
_cell.angle_beta   90.00
_cell.angle_gamma   90.00
#
_symmetry.space_group_name_H-M   'P 1'
#
loop_
_entity.id
_entity.type
_entity.pdbx_description
1 polymer ?
#
loop_
_entity_poly.entity_id
_entity_poly.type
_entity_poly.pdbx_seq_one_letter_code
_entity_poly.pdbx_strand_id
1 'polypeptide(L)'
;MPVTDDAGLRALLDLDRIAVIGCSSTPGKEAHEIPAYLQRHGYDVVPVNPYADEVLGVEAVDALADVEGEIDLVNVFRPSEEVAGIVDEAIERHESRGDAEAIWLQLGIRDDEA
;
A
#
# COMPACT_ATOMS: atom_id res chain seq x y z
N MET A 1 6.19 2.77 -14.75
CA MET A 1 7.50 3.48 -14.81
C MET A 1 7.71 4.28 -13.54
N PRO A 2 8.93 4.35 -12.98
CA PRO A 2 9.19 5.12 -11.78
C PRO A 2 8.97 6.62 -12.03
N VAL A 3 8.42 7.31 -11.03
CA VAL A 3 8.31 8.77 -11.03
C VAL A 3 9.70 9.37 -10.81
N THR A 4 10.17 10.19 -11.75
CA THR A 4 11.57 10.68 -11.77
C THR A 4 11.71 12.20 -11.86
N ASP A 5 10.60 12.93 -11.97
CA ASP A 5 10.57 14.39 -12.02
C ASP A 5 9.91 15.00 -10.77
N ASP A 6 10.27 16.25 -10.48
CA ASP A 6 9.76 16.94 -9.29
C ASP A 6 8.24 17.15 -9.30
N ALA A 7 7.59 17.23 -10.47
CA ALA A 7 6.15 17.47 -10.53
C ALA A 7 5.40 16.21 -10.13
N GLY A 8 5.81 15.06 -10.67
CA GLY A 8 5.32 13.75 -10.22
C GLY A 8 5.61 13.49 -8.75
N LEU A 9 6.81 13.82 -8.26
CA LEU A 9 7.14 13.66 -6.85
C LEU A 9 6.24 14.52 -5.94
N ARG A 10 5.94 15.77 -6.33
CA ARG A 10 5.00 16.61 -5.58
C ARG A 10 3.60 16.00 -5.56
N ALA A 11 3.11 15.51 -6.70
CA ALA A 11 1.81 14.85 -6.76
C ALA A 11 1.75 13.61 -5.84
N LEU A 12 2.81 12.81 -5.78
CA LEU A 12 2.89 11.66 -4.86
C LEU A 12 2.87 12.06 -3.38
N LEU A 13 3.44 13.23 -3.05
CA LEU A 13 3.47 13.71 -1.67
C LEU A 13 2.13 14.30 -1.20
N ASP A 14 1.21 14.60 -2.13
CA ASP A 14 -0.15 15.08 -1.84
C ASP A 14 -1.16 13.92 -1.64
N LEU A 15 -0.76 12.67 -1.86
CA LEU A 15 -1.59 11.48 -1.62
C LEU A 15 -1.78 11.24 -0.10
N ASP A 16 -2.95 10.78 0.33
CA ASP A 16 -3.31 10.71 1.76
C ASP A 16 -3.73 9.30 2.22
N ARG A 17 -4.62 8.62 1.47
CA ARG A 17 -5.20 7.33 1.87
C ARG A 17 -4.43 6.17 1.26
N ILE A 18 -3.82 5.34 2.12
CA ILE A 18 -2.81 4.36 1.74
C ILE A 18 -3.29 2.95 2.12
N ALA A 19 -3.48 2.09 1.14
CA ALA A 19 -3.65 0.66 1.37
C ALA A 19 -2.29 0.00 1.61
N VAL A 20 -2.12 -0.68 2.74
CA VAL A 20 -0.85 -1.32 3.11
C VAL A 20 -0.98 -2.83 3.02
N ILE A 21 -0.41 -3.41 1.96
CA ILE A 21 -0.42 -4.84 1.71
C ILE A 21 0.69 -5.52 2.51
N GLY A 22 0.30 -6.49 3.33
CA GLY A 22 1.19 -7.14 4.29
C GLY A 22 1.35 -6.36 5.59
N CYS A 23 0.42 -5.44 5.91
CA CYS A 23 0.46 -4.64 7.13
C CYS A 23 0.47 -5.53 8.37
N SER A 24 1.55 -5.47 9.15
CA SER A 24 1.75 -6.39 10.26
C SER A 24 1.20 -5.83 11.57
N SER A 25 0.59 -6.68 12.37
CA SER A 25 0.24 -6.38 13.77
C SER A 25 1.42 -6.50 14.74
N THR A 26 2.60 -6.94 14.28
CA THR A 26 3.76 -7.20 15.14
C THR A 26 4.67 -5.95 15.26
N PRO A 27 4.80 -5.35 16.46
CA PRO A 27 5.73 -4.24 16.69
C PRO A 27 7.18 -4.60 16.35
N GLY A 28 7.93 -3.63 15.83
CA GLY A 28 9.32 -3.78 15.40
C GLY A 28 9.52 -4.34 13.99
N LYS A 29 8.47 -4.83 13.32
CA LYS A 29 8.53 -5.12 11.87
C LYS A 29 8.37 -3.82 11.07
N GLU A 30 9.08 -3.67 9.97
CA GLU A 30 8.94 -2.52 9.07
C GLU A 30 7.50 -2.36 8.59
N ALA A 31 6.84 -3.49 8.27
CA ALA A 31 5.43 -3.58 7.92
C ALA A 31 4.44 -3.18 9.03
N HIS A 32 4.92 -2.88 10.24
CA HIS A 32 4.16 -2.29 11.34
C HIS A 32 4.60 -0.85 11.61
N GLU A 33 5.91 -0.62 11.73
CA GLU A 33 6.48 0.66 12.13
C GLU A 33 6.26 1.77 11.10
N ILE A 34 6.35 1.45 9.80
CA ILE A 34 6.15 2.43 8.73
C ILE A 34 4.66 2.83 8.62
N PRO A 35 3.70 1.90 8.55
CA PRO A 35 2.27 2.26 8.61
C PRO A 35 1.90 3.03 9.89
N ALA A 36 2.44 2.63 11.05
CA ALA A 36 2.22 3.35 12.30
C ALA A 36 2.80 4.78 12.25
N TYR A 37 3.96 4.95 11.60
CA TYR A 37 4.54 6.26 11.36
C TYR A 37 3.63 7.11 10.47
N LEU A 38 3.15 6.56 9.35
CA LEU A 38 2.24 7.26 8.43
C LEU A 38 0.96 7.70 9.16
N GLN A 39 0.31 6.80 9.89
CA GLN A 39 -0.89 7.11 10.68
C GLN A 39 -0.64 8.22 11.72
N ARG A 40 0.52 8.21 12.41
CA ARG A 40 0.90 9.29 13.35
C ARG A 40 1.09 10.65 12.68
N HIS A 41 1.37 10.68 11.38
CA HIS A 41 1.55 11.91 10.60
C HIS A 41 0.28 12.34 9.86
N GLY A 42 -0.84 11.65 10.07
CA GLY A 42 -2.15 12.04 9.57
C GLY A 42 -2.61 11.34 8.30
N TYR A 43 -1.79 10.45 7.72
CA TYR A 43 -2.21 9.62 6.58
C TYR A 43 -3.29 8.63 7.01
N ASP A 44 -4.26 8.39 6.14
CA ASP A 44 -5.31 7.40 6.34
C ASP A 44 -4.83 6.01 5.90
N VAL A 45 -4.43 5.18 6.87
CA VAL A 45 -3.83 3.86 6.62
C VAL A 45 -4.91 2.78 6.66
N VAL A 46 -5.08 2.04 5.54
CA VAL A 46 -5.95 0.86 5.45
C VAL A 46 -5.10 -0.41 5.43
N PRO A 47 -5.13 -1.22 6.50
CA PRO A 47 -4.34 -2.45 6.55
C PRO A 47 -4.97 -3.57 5.70
N VAL A 48 -4.14 -4.20 4.85
CA VAL A 48 -4.51 -5.38 4.07
C VAL A 48 -3.66 -6.55 4.54
N ASN A 49 -4.27 -7.47 5.29
CA ASN A 49 -3.62 -8.64 5.87
C ASN A 49 -4.64 -9.73 6.24
N PRO A 50 -4.70 -10.86 5.52
CA PRO A 50 -5.68 -11.93 5.76
C PRO A 50 -5.45 -12.75 7.04
N TYR A 51 -4.43 -12.42 7.82
CA TYR A 51 -4.06 -13.12 9.05
C TYR A 51 -4.26 -12.27 10.31
N ALA A 52 -4.86 -11.08 10.19
CA ALA A 52 -5.14 -10.20 11.31
C ALA A 52 -6.55 -9.61 11.15
N ASP A 53 -7.32 -9.56 12.24
CA ASP A 53 -8.62 -8.88 12.23
C ASP A 53 -8.47 -7.36 12.36
N GLU A 54 -7.42 -6.90 13.06
CA GLU A 54 -7.16 -5.49 13.32
C GLU A 54 -5.65 -5.22 13.34
N VAL A 55 -5.23 -4.11 12.75
CA VAL A 55 -3.85 -3.60 12.78
C VAL A 55 -3.90 -2.10 13.06
N LEU A 56 -3.12 -1.63 14.06
CA LEU A 56 -3.04 -0.21 14.42
C LEU A 56 -4.40 0.45 14.75
N GLY A 57 -5.33 -0.32 15.35
CA GLY A 57 -6.66 0.15 15.69
C GLY A 57 -7.61 0.30 14.50
N VAL A 58 -7.23 -0.24 13.34
CA VAL A 58 -8.03 -0.23 12.10
C VAL A 58 -8.32 -1.69 11.71
N GLU A 59 -9.58 -1.97 11.37
CA GLU A 59 -9.98 -3.29 10.86
C GLU A 59 -9.18 -3.61 9.59
N ALA A 60 -8.60 -4.81 9.55
CA ALA A 60 -7.84 -5.27 8.40
C ALA A 60 -8.73 -6.08 7.46
N VAL A 61 -8.52 -5.85 6.17
CA VAL A 61 -9.19 -6.61 5.11
C VAL A 61 -8.27 -7.67 4.53
N ASP A 62 -8.85 -8.69 3.90
CA ASP A 62 -8.09 -9.85 3.41
C ASP A 62 -7.34 -9.55 2.11
N ALA A 63 -7.93 -8.75 1.21
CA ALA A 63 -7.35 -8.41 -0.09
C ALA A 63 -7.54 -6.93 -0.45
N LEU A 64 -6.77 -6.44 -1.44
CA LEU A 64 -6.88 -5.06 -1.93
C LEU A 64 -8.28 -4.74 -2.51
N ALA A 65 -8.93 -5.74 -3.10
CA ALA A 65 -10.28 -5.63 -3.64
C ALA A 65 -11.34 -5.34 -2.57
N ASP A 66 -11.09 -5.77 -1.33
CA ASP A 66 -11.99 -5.60 -0.19
C ASP A 66 -11.87 -4.20 0.46
N VAL A 67 -10.88 -3.40 0.03
CA VAL A 67 -10.73 -2.03 0.54
C VAL A 67 -11.89 -1.16 0.05
N GLU A 68 -12.72 -0.75 1.01
CA GLU A 68 -13.82 0.19 0.81
C GLU A 68 -13.34 1.63 0.64
N GLY A 69 -14.09 2.41 -0.15
CA GLY A 69 -13.75 3.78 -0.50
C GLY A 69 -12.62 3.88 -1.54
N GLU A 70 -12.26 5.12 -1.86
CA GLU A 70 -11.12 5.45 -2.73
C GLU A 70 -9.82 5.31 -1.93
N ILE A 71 -8.73 4.92 -2.59
CA ILE A 71 -7.37 4.98 -2.06
C ILE A 71 -6.48 5.71 -3.05
N ASP A 72 -5.41 6.32 -2.55
CA ASP A 72 -4.46 7.05 -3.40
C ASP A 72 -3.23 6.21 -3.74
N LEU A 73 -2.78 5.40 -2.79
CA LEU A 73 -1.49 4.71 -2.86
C LEU A 73 -1.59 3.27 -2.34
N VAL A 74 -0.93 2.34 -3.03
CA VAL A 74 -0.73 0.96 -2.56
C VAL A 74 0.71 0.80 -2.07
N ASN A 75 0.90 0.52 -0.78
CA ASN A 75 2.21 0.30 -0.17
C ASN A 75 2.43 -1.18 0.15
N VAL A 76 3.50 -1.79 -0.37
CA VAL A 76 3.68 -3.25 -0.40
C VAL A 76 4.86 -3.69 0.45
N PHE A 77 4.56 -4.56 1.43
CA PHE A 77 5.53 -5.22 2.32
C PHE A 77 5.65 -6.73 2.08
N ARG A 78 5.08 -7.25 0.99
CA ARG A 78 5.15 -8.67 0.63
C ARG A 78 6.45 -8.98 -0.14
N PRO A 79 6.99 -10.20 -0.02
CA PRO A 79 8.19 -10.62 -0.74
C PRO A 79 8.08 -10.43 -2.26
N SER A 80 9.23 -10.25 -2.93
CA SER A 80 9.30 -10.00 -4.38
C SER A 80 8.57 -11.04 -5.23
N GLU A 81 8.54 -12.32 -4.81
CA GLU A 81 7.83 -13.39 -5.52
C GLU A 81 6.30 -13.21 -5.56
N GLU A 82 5.74 -12.36 -4.70
CA GLU A 82 4.30 -12.05 -4.67
C GLU A 82 3.96 -10.72 -5.36
N VAL A 83 4.98 -9.92 -5.73
CA VAL A 83 4.77 -8.55 -6.24
C VAL A 83 4.00 -8.52 -7.55
N ALA A 84 4.30 -9.42 -8.49
CA ALA A 84 3.63 -9.45 -9.79
C ALA A 84 2.09 -9.50 -9.65
N GLY A 85 1.59 -10.42 -8.82
CA GLY A 85 0.15 -10.53 -8.56
C GLY A 85 -0.43 -9.31 -7.85
N ILE A 86 0.32 -8.71 -6.93
CA ILE A 86 -0.10 -7.48 -6.23
C ILE A 86 -0.16 -6.28 -7.19
N VAL A 87 0.79 -6.19 -8.13
CA VAL A 87 0.79 -5.17 -9.18
C VAL A 87 -0.42 -5.36 -10.09
N ASP A 88 -0.72 -6.59 -10.51
CA ASP A 88 -1.91 -6.91 -11.30
C ASP A 88 -3.20 -6.50 -10.57
N GLU A 89 -3.33 -6.80 -9.27
CA GLU A 89 -4.47 -6.38 -8.44
C GLU A 89 -4.59 -4.85 -8.34
N ALA A 90 -3.46 -4.14 -8.19
CA ALA A 90 -3.45 -2.69 -8.13
C ALA A 90 -3.86 -2.05 -9.48
N ILE A 91 -3.40 -2.63 -10.60
CA ILE A 91 -3.81 -2.22 -11.95
C ILE A 91 -5.31 -2.45 -12.14
N GLU A 92 -5.82 -3.64 -11.81
CA GLU A 92 -7.25 -3.94 -11.93
C GLU A 92 -8.10 -2.99 -11.08
N ARG A 93 -7.64 -2.66 -9.87
CA ARG A 93 -8.28 -1.66 -9.02
C ARG A 93 -8.30 -0.28 -9.69
N HIS A 94 -7.15 0.19 -10.18
CA HIS A 94 -7.05 1.48 -10.87
C HIS A 94 -7.97 1.54 -12.10
N GLU A 95 -7.97 0.50 -12.92
CA GLU A 95 -8.81 0.42 -14.12
C GLU A 95 -10.31 0.37 -13.79
N SER A 96 -10.68 -0.30 -12.69
CA SER A 96 -12.09 -0.49 -12.31
C SER A 96 -12.67 0.66 -11.50
N ARG A 97 -11.87 1.34 -10.68
CA ARG A 97 -12.32 2.39 -9.75
C ARG A 97 -11.81 3.78 -10.09
N GLY A 98 -10.73 3.90 -10.87
CA GLY A 98 -10.07 5.17 -11.15
C GLY A 98 -9.33 5.76 -9.95
N ASP A 99 -8.94 4.92 -8.98
CA ASP A 99 -8.17 5.28 -7.80
C ASP A 99 -6.82 4.54 -7.78
N ALA A 100 -6.06 4.55 -6.68
CA ALA A 100 -4.77 3.88 -6.54
C ALA A 100 -3.70 4.35 -7.55
N GLU A 101 -3.47 5.67 -7.59
CA GLU A 101 -2.60 6.39 -8.54
C GLU A 101 -1.13 5.93 -8.54
N ALA A 102 -0.68 5.32 -7.45
CA ALA A 102 0.69 4.85 -7.33
C ALA A 102 0.84 3.56 -6.52
N ILE A 103 1.94 2.86 -6.80
CA ILE A 103 2.43 1.73 -6.01
C ILE A 103 3.80 2.06 -5.41
N TRP A 104 3.96 1.76 -4.13
CA TRP A 104 5.22 1.88 -3.39
C TRP A 104 5.67 0.50 -2.93
N LEU A 105 6.68 -0.05 -3.60
CA LEU A 105 7.40 -1.25 -3.16
C LEU A 105 8.44 -0.89 -2.11
N GLN A 106 8.40 -1.54 -0.95
CA GLN A 106 9.33 -1.25 0.13
C GLN A 106 10.75 -1.75 -0.17
N LEU A 107 11.70 -1.32 0.66
CA LEU A 107 13.12 -1.56 0.40
C LEU A 107 13.41 -3.06 0.26
N GLY A 108 14.10 -3.43 -0.82
CA GLY A 108 14.46 -4.82 -1.12
C GLY A 108 13.38 -5.61 -1.86
N ILE A 109 12.18 -5.06 -2.03
CA ILE A 109 11.10 -5.63 -2.84
C ILE A 109 11.17 -5.03 -4.24
N ARG A 110 11.16 -5.89 -5.26
CA ARG A 110 11.20 -5.48 -6.66
C ARG A 110 10.60 -6.54 -7.56
N ASP A 111 10.05 -6.09 -8.68
CA ASP A 111 9.74 -6.90 -9.83
C ASP A 111 10.43 -6.28 -11.03
N ASP A 112 11.39 -6.98 -11.63
CA ASP A 112 12.18 -6.48 -12.75
C ASP A 112 11.43 -6.67 -14.09
N GLU A 113 10.33 -7.44 -14.12
CA GLU A 113 9.50 -7.69 -15.31
C GLU A 113 8.28 -6.75 -15.40
N ALA A 114 7.95 -6.04 -14.33
CA ALA A 114 6.85 -5.07 -14.22
C ALA A 114 7.16 -3.66 -14.80
#